data_AF-A0A4Q0Q7G1-F1
#
_entry.id   AF-A0A4Q0Q7G1-F1
#
_cell.length_a   1.000
_cell.length_b   1.000
_cell.length_c   1.000
_cell.angle_alpha   90.00
_cell.angle_beta   90.00
_cell.angle_gamma   90.00
#
_symmetry.space_group_name_H-M   'P 1'
#
loop_
_entity.id
_entity.type
_entity.pdbx_description
1 polymer ?
#
loop_
_entity_poly.entity_id
_entity_poly.type
_entity_poly.pdbx_seq_one_letter_code
_entity_poly.pdbx_strand_id
1 'polypeptide(L)' 'METARKLGLLGGENRRIGGRVCQDLVATAKSGISSDTELIEYALAEVALEDDFGTRLIRRKGQVAKDVDLEL' A
#
# COMPACT_ATOMS: atom_id res chain seq x y z
N MET A 1 -2.69 4.21 -2.15
CA MET A 1 -4.15 4.32 -2.47
C MET A 1 -4.50 4.61 -3.94
N GLU A 2 -3.91 5.60 -4.62
CA GLU A 2 -4.29 5.94 -6.01
C GLU A 2 -4.13 4.77 -6.98
N THR A 3 -3.02 4.02 -6.87
CA THR A 3 -2.77 2.83 -7.70
C THR A 3 -3.80 1.73 -7.47
N ALA A 4 -4.15 1.45 -6.21
CA ALA A 4 -5.21 0.47 -5.89
C ALA A 4 -6.58 0.89 -6.46
N ARG A 5 -6.87 2.19 -6.47
CA ARG A 5 -8.08 2.74 -7.11
C ARG A 5 -8.04 2.54 -8.64
N LYS A 6 -6.92 2.81 -9.30
CA LYS A 6 -6.73 2.58 -10.75
C LYS A 6 -6.88 1.11 -11.13
N LEU A 7 -6.48 0.19 -10.24
CA LEU A 7 -6.64 -1.25 -10.40
C LEU A 7 -8.04 -1.77 -10.03
N GLY A 8 -8.96 -0.89 -9.61
CA GLY A 8 -10.33 -1.27 -9.27
C GLY A 8 -10.48 -2.00 -7.93
N LEU A 9 -9.44 -2.05 -7.10
CA LEU A 9 -9.43 -2.81 -5.84
C LEU A 9 -10.33 -2.21 -4.75
N LEU A 10 -10.74 -0.95 -4.91
CA LEU A 10 -11.57 -0.20 -3.96
C LEU A 10 -13.01 0.04 -4.45
N GLY A 11 -13.44 -0.64 -5.52
CA GLY A 11 -14.74 -0.41 -6.17
C GLY A 11 -15.80 -1.49 -5.91
N GLY A 12 -15.47 -2.53 -5.15
CA GLY A 12 -16.33 -3.70 -4.92
C GLY A 12 -17.25 -3.59 -3.71
N GLU A 13 -17.93 -4.69 -3.39
CA GLU A 13 -18.79 -4.78 -2.20
C GLU A 13 -17.97 -4.86 -0.92
N ASN A 14 -18.45 -4.19 0.13
CA ASN A 14 -17.83 -4.20 1.43
C ASN A 14 -18.16 -5.48 2.19
N ARG A 15 -17.15 -6.10 2.79
CA ARG A 15 -17.31 -7.23 3.72
C ARG A 15 -16.64 -6.96 5.06
N ARG A 16 -17.20 -7.50 6.14
CA ARG A 16 -16.60 -7.38 7.48
C ARG A 16 -15.35 -8.26 7.59
N ILE A 17 -14.24 -7.66 8.01
CA ILE A 17 -13.00 -8.33 8.39
C ILE A 17 -12.83 -8.13 9.90
N GLY A 18 -12.53 -9.19 10.65
CA GLY A 18 -12.35 -9.14 12.10
C GLY A 18 -11.12 -9.93 12.53
N GLY A 19 -10.36 -9.38 13.50
CA GLY A 19 -9.16 -10.00 14.07
C GLY A 19 -8.71 -9.25 15.32
N ARG A 20 -7.90 -9.89 16.16
CA ARG A 20 -7.28 -9.22 17.31
C ARG A 20 -5.97 -8.59 16.87
N VAL A 21 -5.77 -7.33 17.22
CA VAL A 21 -4.58 -6.54 16.88
C VAL A 21 -4.13 -5.73 18.10
N CYS A 22 -2.84 -5.39 18.16
CA CYS A 22 -2.30 -4.55 19.22
C CYS A 22 -2.88 -3.13 19.13
N GLN A 23 -3.42 -2.63 20.25
CA GLN A 23 -4.05 -1.31 20.30
C GLN A 23 -3.07 -0.18 19.95
N ASP A 24 -1.85 -0.24 20.49
CA ASP A 24 -0.82 0.78 20.26
C ASP A 24 -0.38 0.82 18.79
N LEU A 25 -0.36 -0.33 18.13
CA LEU A 25 -0.07 -0.45 16.70
C LEU A 25 -1.16 0.24 15.88
N VAL A 26 -2.43 -0.02 16.19
CA VAL A 26 -3.56 0.63 15.50
C VAL A 26 -3.54 2.15 15.73
N ALA A 27 -3.29 2.59 16.96
CA ALA A 27 -3.22 4.00 17.30
C ALA A 27 -2.10 4.73 16.53
N THR A 28 -0.92 4.10 16.44
CA THR A 28 0.21 4.66 15.70
C THR A 28 -0.06 4.70 14.19
N ALA A 29 -0.63 3.63 13.64
CA ALA A 29 -0.89 3.52 12.21
C ALA A 29 -2.03 4.45 11.74
N LYS A 30 -2.94 4.86 12.63
CA LYS A 30 -4.01 5.83 12.33
C LYS A 30 -3.54 7.27 12.09
N SER A 31 -2.24 7.55 12.10
CA SER A 31 -1.70 8.91 11.99
C SER A 31 -2.03 9.58 10.64
N GLY A 32 -3.24 10.14 10.53
CA GLY A 32 -3.82 10.71 9.30
C GLY A 32 -5.01 9.93 8.72
N ILE A 33 -5.42 8.81 9.34
CA ILE A 33 -6.53 7.96 8.91
C ILE A 33 -7.69 8.06 9.91
N SER A 34 -8.89 8.27 9.38
CA SER A 34 -10.07 8.63 10.17
C SER A 34 -10.84 7.43 10.73
N SER A 35 -10.67 6.24 10.13
CA SER A 35 -11.43 5.05 10.50
C SER A 35 -10.61 3.76 10.45
N ASP A 36 -11.02 2.76 11.23
CA ASP A 36 -10.41 1.41 11.17
C ASP A 36 -10.59 0.77 9.79
N THR A 37 -11.71 1.04 9.12
CA THR A 37 -11.96 0.59 7.74
C THR A 37 -10.93 1.17 6.78
N GLU A 38 -10.74 2.49 6.81
CA GLU A 38 -9.77 3.18 5.96
C GLU A 38 -8.33 2.70 6.25
N LEU A 39 -8.01 2.41 7.51
CA LEU A 39 -6.71 1.84 7.90
C LEU A 39 -6.52 0.44 7.30
N ILE A 40 -7.53 -0.41 7.38
CA ILE A 40 -7.47 -1.76 6.82
C ILE A 40 -7.41 -1.72 5.28
N GLU A 41 -8.20 -0.87 4.63
CA GLU A 41 -8.15 -0.70 3.17
C GLU A 41 -6.78 -0.20 2.70
N TYR A 42 -6.19 0.76 3.40
CA TYR A 42 -4.84 1.23 3.13
C TYR A 42 -3.82 0.09 3.26
N ALA A 43 -3.81 -0.62 4.39
CA ALA A 43 -2.86 -1.69 4.63
C ALA A 43 -3.00 -2.83 3.60
N LEU A 44 -4.23 -3.23 3.27
CA LEU A 44 -4.48 -4.26 2.26
C LEU A 44 -4.11 -3.79 0.85
N ALA A 45 -4.34 -2.52 0.52
CA ALA A 45 -3.92 -1.95 -0.75
C ALA A 45 -2.39 -1.97 -0.87
N GLU A 46 -1.66 -1.56 0.16
CA GLU A 46 -0.19 -1.60 0.15
C GLU A 46 0.31 -3.04 0.03
N VAL A 47 -0.21 -4.00 0.81
CA VAL A 47 0.16 -5.42 0.70
C VAL A 47 -0.14 -5.99 -0.69
N ALA A 48 -1.31 -5.69 -1.27
CA ALA A 48 -1.69 -6.17 -2.59
C ALA A 48 -0.84 -5.56 -3.71
N LEU A 49 -0.35 -4.34 -3.52
CA LEU A 49 0.60 -3.69 -4.44
C LEU A 49 2.03 -4.22 -4.24
N GLU A 50 2.38 -4.58 -3.01
CA GLU A 50 3.70 -5.08 -2.62
C GLU A 50 3.97 -6.53 -3.00
N ASP A 51 2.95 -7.31 -3.38
CA ASP A 51 3.09 -8.73 -3.76
C ASP A 51 4.04 -8.94 -4.96
N ASP A 52 4.29 -7.88 -5.74
CA ASP A 52 5.28 -7.87 -6.83
C ASP A 52 6.44 -6.89 -6.57
N PHE A 53 6.43 -6.17 -5.44
CA PHE A 53 7.44 -5.16 -5.11
C PHE A 53 8.79 -5.78 -4.77
N GLY A 54 8.84 -6.87 -4.00
CA GLY A 54 10.10 -7.56 -3.71
C GLY A 54 10.81 -8.01 -5.00
N THR A 55 10.09 -8.69 -5.88
CA THR A 55 10.59 -9.14 -7.19
C THR A 55 10.96 -7.97 -8.10
N ARG A 56 10.11 -6.92 -8.19
CA ARG A 56 10.38 -5.75 -9.03
C ARG A 56 11.53 -4.89 -8.50
N LEU A 57 11.67 -4.75 -7.19
CA LEU A 57 12.74 -4.00 -6.55
C LEU A 57 14.08 -4.70 -6.76
N ILE A 58 14.14 -6.02 -6.57
CA ILE A 58 15.33 -6.81 -6.91
C ILE A 58 15.65 -6.67 -8.41
N ARG A 59 14.65 -6.73 -9.29
CA ARG A 59 14.83 -6.57 -10.74
C ARG A 59 15.37 -5.18 -11.12
N ARG A 60 14.97 -4.12 -10.40
CA ARG A 60 15.41 -2.74 -10.63
C ARG A 60 16.68 -2.36 -9.87
N LYS A 61 17.21 -3.21 -8.98
CA LYS A 61 18.45 -2.93 -8.24
C LYS A 61 19.60 -2.69 -9.23
N GLY A 62 20.19 -1.50 -9.19
CA GLY A 62 21.28 -1.10 -10.08
C GLY A 62 20.83 -0.72 -11.51
N GLN A 63 19.53 -0.55 -11.74
CA GLN A 63 19.00 -0.04 -13.01
C GLN A 63 18.44 1.37 -12.80
N VAL A 64 18.91 2.32 -13.61
CA VAL A 64 18.31 3.65 -13.78
C VAL A 64 17.85 3.79 -15.23
N ALA A 65 16.77 4.52 -15.46
CA ALA A 65 16.31 4.74 -16.83
C ALA A 65 17.35 5.60 -17.59
N LYS A 66 17.59 5.28 -18.86
CA LYS A 66 18.66 5.91 -19.66
C LYS A 66 18.47 7.41 -19.87
N ASP A 67 17.25 7.88 -19.69
CA ASP A 67 16.78 9.26 -19.84
C ASP A 67 16.72 10.02 -18.52
N VAL A 68 17.16 9.41 -17.40
CA VAL A 68 17.32 10.15 -16.14
C VAL A 68 18.51 11.09 -16.25
N ASP A 69 18.22 12.38 -16.17
CA ASP A 69 19.22 13.42 -16.01
C ASP A 69 19.76 13.39 -14.59
N LEU A 70 21.05 13.07 -14.46
CA LEU A 70 21.76 12.93 -13.18
C LEU A 70 22.60 14.16 -12.84
N GLU A 71 22.60 15.16 -13.72
CA GLU A 71 23.38 16.38 -13.57
C GLU A 71 22.41 17.54 -13.27
N LEU A 72 22.36 17.94 -11.99
CA LEU A 72 21.77 19.22 -11.54
C LEU A 72 22.85 20.29 -11.46
#